data_AF-A0A9E4IQ80-F1
#
_entry.id   AF-A0A9E4IQ80-F1
#
_cell.length_a   1.000
_cell.length_b   1.000
_cell.length_c   1.000
_cell.angle_alpha   90.00
_cell.angle_beta   90.00
_cell.angle_gamma   90.00
#
_symmetry.space_group_name_H-M   'P 1'
#
loop_
_entity.id
_entity.type
_entity.pdbx_description
1 polymer ?
#
loop_
_entity_poly.entity_id
_entity_poly.type
_entity_poly.pdbx_seq_one_letter_code
_entity_poly.pdbx_strand_id
1 'polypeptide(L)'
;MRPYDASAVRTTRPPLARPDGFFPFWRDTLAALARVPANPQLGLAVTSPEGARIVPVRFASFGACGIQGFLITLDEPDEPDDTAARRGHHARLQRPV
;
A
#
# COMPACT_ATOMS: atom_id res chain seq x y z
N MET A 1 25.56 28.42 17.15
CA MET A 1 24.58 27.35 16.88
C MET A 1 24.18 26.74 18.22
N ARG A 2 22.93 26.89 18.68
CA ARG A 2 22.50 26.28 19.96
C ARG A 2 22.21 24.79 19.73
N PRO A 3 22.62 23.90 20.65
CA PRO A 3 22.30 22.48 20.54
C PRO A 3 20.77 22.30 20.56
N TYR A 4 20.27 21.49 19.63
CA TYR A 4 18.87 21.11 19.55
C TYR A 4 18.57 20.17 20.73
N ASP A 5 17.72 20.61 21.66
CA ASP A 5 17.36 19.82 22.83
C ASP A 5 16.33 18.74 22.44
N ALA A 6 16.83 17.58 22.03
CA ALA A 6 16.03 16.42 21.67
C ALA A 6 15.19 15.89 22.86
N SER A 7 15.53 16.24 24.10
CA SER A 7 14.76 15.83 25.27
C SER A 7 13.43 16.60 25.36
N ALA A 8 13.42 17.87 24.98
CA ALA A 8 12.23 18.72 24.96
C ALA A 8 11.16 18.23 23.96
N VAL A 9 11.56 17.59 22.86
CA VAL A 9 10.63 17.02 21.86
C VAL A 9 9.80 15.87 22.45
N ARG A 10 10.37 15.10 23.39
CA ARG A 10 9.69 13.94 23.99
C ARG A 10 8.71 14.34 25.10
N THR A 11 8.91 15.49 25.71
CA THR A 11 8.15 15.95 26.89
C THR A 11 7.17 17.08 26.57
N THR A 12 7.39 17.82 25.49
CA THR A 12 6.50 18.91 25.09
C THR A 12 5.28 18.38 24.35
N ARG A 13 4.09 18.59 24.93
CA ARG A 13 2.81 18.32 24.27
C ARG A 13 1.99 19.60 24.19
N PRO A 14 2.14 20.40 23.11
CA PRO A 14 1.35 21.61 22.94
C PRO A 14 -0.15 21.30 22.93
N PRO A 15 -0.98 22.22 23.44
CA PRO A 15 -2.43 22.07 23.34
C PRO A 15 -2.85 22.00 21.87
N LEU A 16 -3.81 21.14 21.57
CA LEU A 16 -4.35 21.01 20.22
C LEU A 16 -5.26 22.20 19.93
N ALA A 17 -4.89 23.05 18.97
CA ALA A 17 -5.75 24.12 18.47
C ALA A 17 -6.71 23.55 17.41
N ARG A 18 -7.79 22.89 17.84
CA ARG A 18 -8.85 22.43 16.94
C ARG A 18 -9.97 23.48 16.92
N PRO A 19 -10.36 24.00 15.75
CA PRO A 19 -11.51 24.87 15.64
C PRO A 19 -12.80 24.09 15.91
N ASP A 20 -13.86 24.82 16.25
CA ASP A 20 -15.20 24.27 16.32
C ASP A 20 -15.58 23.64 14.97
N GLY A 21 -16.18 22.45 15.02
CA GLY A 21 -16.59 21.74 13.80
C GLY A 21 -15.47 20.96 13.09
N PHE A 22 -14.27 20.82 13.68
CA PHE A 22 -13.18 20.00 13.09
C PHE A 22 -13.63 18.60 12.65
N PHE A 23 -14.37 17.88 13.50
CA PHE A 23 -14.84 16.53 13.18
C PHE A 23 -15.96 16.50 12.12
N PRO A 24 -17.04 17.32 12.24
CA PRO A 24 -18.01 17.48 11.16
C PRO A 24 -17.39 17.79 9.80
N PHE A 25 -16.42 18.71 9.75
CA PHE A 25 -15.72 19.08 8.52
C PHE A 25 -15.08 17.86 7.84
N TRP A 26 -14.33 17.05 8.59
CA TRP A 26 -13.68 15.87 8.02
C TRP A 26 -14.66 14.77 7.61
N ARG A 27 -15.72 14.56 8.39
CA ARG A 27 -16.78 13.62 8.02
C ARG A 27 -17.41 14.00 6.69
N ASP A 28 -17.78 15.27 6.53
CA ASP A 28 -18.46 15.76 5.33
C ASP A 28 -17.50 15.79 4.12
N THR A 29 -16.22 16.10 4.35
CA THR A 29 -15.16 16.02 3.34
C THR A 29 -14.97 14.59 2.82
N LEU A 30 -14.91 13.60 3.71
CA LEU A 30 -14.78 12.19 3.33
C LEU A 30 -16.03 11.67 2.62
N ALA A 31 -17.23 12.08 3.07
CA ALA A 31 -18.47 11.75 2.39
C ALA A 31 -18.55 12.33 0.97
N ALA A 32 -18.03 13.55 0.77
CA ALA A 32 -17.92 14.15 -0.56
C ALA A 32 -16.87 13.43 -1.43
N LEU A 33 -15.71 13.06 -0.87
CA LEU A 33 -14.70 12.27 -1.58
C LEU A 33 -15.25 10.91 -2.05
N ALA A 34 -16.03 10.22 -1.22
CA ALA A 34 -16.60 8.90 -1.53
C ALA A 34 -17.53 8.89 -2.76
N ARG A 35 -18.04 10.06 -3.17
CA ARG A 35 -18.86 10.22 -4.38
C ARG A 35 -18.05 10.35 -5.66
N VAL A 36 -16.73 10.52 -5.55
CA VAL A 36 -15.83 10.60 -6.70
C VAL A 36 -15.36 9.18 -7.05
N PRO A 37 -15.72 8.62 -8.21
CA PRO A 37 -15.18 7.34 -8.65
C PRO A 37 -13.68 7.47 -8.88
N ALA A 38 -12.87 6.68 -8.17
CA ALA A 38 -11.42 6.78 -8.27
C ALA A 38 -10.88 6.46 -9.68
N ASN A 39 -11.52 5.52 -10.40
CA ASN A 39 -11.18 5.11 -11.77
C ASN A 39 -9.66 5.03 -12.01
N PRO A 40 -8.93 4.18 -11.26
CA PRO A 40 -7.49 4.11 -11.38
C PRO A 40 -7.07 3.62 -12.78
N GLN A 41 -6.08 4.29 -13.35
CA GLN A 41 -5.46 3.96 -14.62
C GLN A 41 -4.02 3.56 -14.36
N LEU A 42 -3.64 2.37 -14.84
CA LEU A 42 -2.27 1.87 -14.77
C LEU A 42 -1.57 2.14 -16.10
N GLY A 43 -0.40 2.77 -16.02
CA GLY A 43 0.49 2.96 -17.15
C GLY A 43 1.31 1.70 -17.47
N LEU A 44 2.17 1.81 -18.49
CA LEU A 44 3.10 0.75 -18.84
C LEU A 44 4.10 0.55 -17.70
N ALA A 45 4.20 -0.70 -17.22
CA ALA A 45 5.14 -1.07 -16.18
C ALA A 45 6.57 -1.08 -16.72
N VAL A 46 7.53 -0.66 -15.88
CA VAL A 46 8.96 -0.87 -16.10
C VAL A 46 9.53 -1.70 -14.95
N THR A 47 10.59 -2.45 -15.22
CA THR A 47 11.31 -3.21 -14.19
C THR A 47 12.62 -2.51 -13.88
N SER A 48 12.88 -2.26 -12.60
CA SER A 48 14.15 -1.70 -12.15
C SER A 48 15.27 -2.74 -12.22
N PRO A 49 16.55 -2.33 -12.23
CA PRO A 49 17.68 -3.25 -12.15
C PRO A 49 17.65 -4.18 -10.93
N GLU A 50 17.05 -3.72 -9.84
CA GLU A 50 16.88 -4.45 -8.57
C GLU A 50 15.66 -5.39 -8.57
N GLY A 51 14.97 -5.52 -9.71
CA GLY A 51 13.82 -6.39 -9.86
C GLY A 51 12.49 -5.78 -9.41
N ALA A 52 12.43 -4.49 -9.09
CA ALA A 52 11.17 -3.85 -8.71
C ALA A 52 10.32 -3.56 -9.96
N ARG A 53 9.05 -3.94 -9.92
CA ARG A 53 8.07 -3.52 -10.93
C ARG A 53 7.50 -2.16 -10.55
N ILE A 54 7.65 -1.19 -11.45
CA ILE A 54 7.23 0.21 -11.26
C ILE A 54 6.14 0.52 -12.27
N VAL A 55 4.94 0.85 -11.79
CA VAL A 55 3.76 1.12 -12.62
C VAL A 55 3.29 2.55 -12.38
N PRO A 56 3.28 3.45 -13.38
CA PRO A 56 2.63 4.75 -13.24
C PRO A 56 1.15 4.58 -12.93
N VAL A 57 0.61 5.34 -11.98
CA VAL A 57 -0.81 5.30 -11.59
C VAL A 57 -1.42 6.70 -11.69
N ARG A 58 -2.63 6.77 -12.21
CA ARG A 58 -3.48 7.96 -12.17
C ARG A 58 -4.84 7.61 -11.58
N PHE A 59 -5.42 8.47 -10.76
CA PHE A 59 -6.78 8.30 -10.24
C PHE A 59 -7.41 9.65 -9.91
N ALA A 60 -8.74 9.71 -9.88
CA ALA A 60 -9.48 10.91 -9.48
C ALA A 60 -9.63 10.98 -7.95
N SER A 61 -9.48 12.17 -7.39
CA SER A 61 -9.64 12.47 -5.96
C SER A 61 -10.58 13.66 -5.75
N PHE A 62 -10.58 14.25 -4.56
CA PHE A 62 -11.49 15.32 -4.14
C PHE A 62 -11.60 16.42 -5.21
N GLY A 63 -12.83 16.82 -5.55
CA GLY A 63 -13.09 17.78 -6.62
C GLY A 63 -12.81 17.28 -8.05
N ALA A 64 -12.78 15.96 -8.26
CA ALA A 64 -12.38 15.31 -9.52
C ALA A 64 -10.96 15.66 -9.99
N CYS A 65 -10.09 16.08 -9.07
CA CYS A 65 -8.69 16.34 -9.36
C CYS A 65 -7.94 15.04 -9.66
N GLY A 66 -7.14 15.02 -10.73
CA GLY A 66 -6.30 13.89 -11.09
C GLY A 66 -5.03 13.83 -10.23
N ILE A 67 -4.86 12.75 -9.47
CA ILE A 67 -3.65 12.44 -8.72
C ILE A 67 -2.79 11.48 -9.53
N GLN A 68 -1.48 11.66 -9.47
CA GLN A 68 -0.49 10.86 -10.19
C GLN A 68 0.57 10.35 -9.24
N GLY A 69 1.06 9.14 -9.47
CA GLY A 69 2.11 8.51 -8.66
C GLY A 69 2.62 7.23 -9.30
N PHE A 70 3.34 6.43 -8.52
CA PHE A 70 3.85 5.12 -8.93
C PHE A 70 3.43 4.06 -7.93
N LEU A 71 3.00 2.91 -8.42
CA LEU A 71 2.88 1.67 -7.65
C LEU A 71 4.16 0.87 -7.86
N ILE A 72 4.85 0.57 -6.76
CA ILE A 72 6.09 -0.20 -6.77
C ILE A 72 5.82 -1.52 -6.08
N THR A 73 6.04 -2.63 -6.79
CA THR A 73 5.94 -3.99 -6.23
C THR A 73 7.30 -4.67 -6.35
N LEU A 74 7.71 -5.33 -5.28
CA LEU A 74 8.81 -6.29 -5.32
C LEU A 74 8.16 -7.65 -5.57
N ASP A 75 8.59 -8.35 -6.61
CA ASP A 75 8.18 -9.75 -6.76
C ASP A 75 8.83 -10.52 -5.60
N GLU A 76 8.04 -11.10 -4.70
CA GLU A 76 8.56 -12.16 -3.84
C GLU A 76 8.92 -13.34 -4.76
N PRO A 77 10.10 -13.99 -4.58
CA PRO A 77 10.39 -15.19 -5.33
C PRO A 77 9.27 -16.20 -5.05
N ASP A 78 8.63 -16.71 -6.11
CA ASP A 78 7.71 -17.85 -6.02
C ASP A 78 8.41 -18.92 -5.16
N GLU A 79 7.89 -19.20 -3.96
CA GLU A 79 8.34 -20.39 -3.25
C GLU A 79 8.06 -21.59 -4.17
N PRO A 80 9.05 -22.46 -4.42
CA PRO A 80 8.83 -23.62 -5.25
C PRO A 80 7.71 -24.48 -4.64
N ASP A 81 6.70 -24.76 -5.44
CA ASP A 81 5.53 -25.57 -5.09
C ASP A 81 5.96 -26.98 -4.64
N ASP A 82 6.21 -27.16 -3.33
CA ASP A 82 6.60 -28.42 -2.70
C ASP A 82 5.46 -29.48 -2.74
N THR A 83 4.33 -29.13 -3.36
CA THR A 83 3.21 -30.04 -3.60
C THR A 83 3.52 -31.10 -4.66
N ALA A 84 4.56 -30.92 -5.48
CA ALA A 84 5.04 -31.95 -6.42
C ALA A 84 5.81 -33.08 -5.70
N ALA A 85 6.55 -32.79 -4.64
CA ALA A 85 7.36 -33.79 -3.91
C ALA A 85 6.50 -34.79 -3.12
N ARG A 86 5.30 -34.37 -2.66
CA ARG A 86 4.40 -35.23 -1.87
C ARG A 86 3.61 -36.25 -2.70
N ARG A 87 3.42 -36.04 -4.00
CA ARG A 87 2.65 -36.96 -4.87
C ARG A 87 3.46 -38.17 -5.34
N GLY A 88 4.79 -38.14 -5.23
CA GLY A 88 5.66 -39.27 -5.61
C GLY A 88 5.74 -40.41 -4.59
N HIS A 89 5.38 -40.17 -3.31
CA HIS A 89 5.62 -41.16 -2.24
C HIS A 89 4.44 -42.09 -1.96
N HIS A 90 3.22 -41.76 -2.41
CA HIS A 90 2.04 -42.58 -2.14
C HIS A 90 1.69 -43.63 -3.23
N ALA A 91 2.39 -43.63 -4.38
CA ALA A 91 2.06 -44.51 -5.50
C ALA A 91 2.73 -45.91 -5.46
N ARG A 92 3.47 -46.27 -4.39
CA ARG A 92 4.30 -47.48 -4.39
C ARG A 92 3.84 -48.64 -3.48
N LEU A 93 2.63 -48.58 -2.92
CA LEU A 93 2.15 -49.59 -1.98
C LEU A 93 0.77 -50.16 -2.32
N GLN A 94 0.53 -50.60 -3.56
CA GLN A 94 -0.51 -51.60 -3.84
C GLN A 94 -0.08 -52.53 -4.98
N ARG A 95 0.45 -53.70 -4.64
CA ARG A 95 0.51 -54.89 -5.52
C ARG A 95 -0.29 -56.00 -4.82
N PRO A 96 -1.25 -56.64 -5.50
CA PRO A 96 -2.06 -57.70 -4.90
C PRO A 96 -1.33 -59.05 -4.95
N VAL A 97 -1.59 -59.89 -3.95
CA VAL A 97 -1.46 -61.36 -4.00
C VAL A 97 -2.87 -61.91 -3.83
#